data_AF-A0A364NYX2-F1
#
_entry.id   AF-A0A364NYX2-F1
#
_cell.length_a   1.000
_cell.length_b   1.000
_cell.length_c   1.000
_cell.angle_alpha   90.00
_cell.angle_beta   90.00
_cell.angle_gamma   90.00
#
_symmetry.space_group_name_H-M   'P 1'
#
loop_
_entity.id
_entity.type
_entity.pdbx_description
1 polymer ?
#
loop_
_entity_poly.entity_id
_entity_poly.type
_entity_poly.pdbx_seq_one_letter_code
_entity_poly.pdbx_strand_id
1 'polypeptide(L)'
;MSCRHTLSLAETGALALEDAARDLDRAADAPTFLGALERNRRVWRSIGHLAAMRSWQVPNRRMVAYAMKTTCQASGRGGRDDQILALIDINRQVSAALAEGSDIEAIRSRAHAIWEDRGRPFGNDMDHWLLEEMEVSGT
;
A
#
# COMPACT_ATOMS: atom_id res chain seq x y z
N MET A 1 -29.96 -1.54 12.19
CA MET A 1 -29.49 -1.57 10.79
C MET A 1 -28.14 -0.86 10.75
N SER A 2 -27.02 -1.57 10.88
CA SER A 2 -25.70 -0.94 10.64
C SER A 2 -25.46 -0.96 9.14
N CYS A 3 -25.43 0.22 8.51
CA CYS A 3 -24.78 0.38 7.22
C CYS A 3 -23.32 -0.09 7.40
N ARG A 4 -22.93 -1.18 6.74
CA ARG A 4 -21.52 -1.58 6.70
C ARG A 4 -20.77 -0.50 5.93
N HIS A 5 -20.09 0.38 6.65
CA HIS A 5 -19.10 1.25 6.04
C HIS A 5 -17.92 0.37 5.65
N THR A 6 -17.68 0.21 4.35
CA THR A 6 -16.53 -0.51 3.80
C THR A 6 -15.66 0.51 3.09
N LEU A 7 -14.33 0.39 3.20
CA LEU A 7 -13.44 1.09 2.28
C LEU A 7 -13.63 0.54 0.86
N SER A 8 -13.49 1.40 -0.14
CA SER A 8 -13.33 0.92 -1.52
C SER A 8 -11.96 0.26 -1.69
N LEU A 9 -11.81 -0.63 -2.67
CA LEU A 9 -10.49 -1.23 -2.96
C LEU A 9 -9.46 -0.20 -3.39
N ALA A 10 -9.89 0.88 -4.05
CA ALA A 10 -9.02 1.98 -4.42
C ALA A 10 -8.52 2.72 -3.17
N GLU A 11 -9.41 3.00 -2.22
CA GLU A 11 -9.06 3.61 -0.93
C GLU A 11 -8.15 2.70 -0.09
N THR A 12 -8.40 1.40 -0.08
CA THR A 12 -7.55 0.43 0.64
C THR A 12 -6.15 0.42 0.02
N GLY A 13 -6.07 0.40 -1.31
CA GLY A 13 -4.81 0.51 -2.05
C GLY A 13 -4.09 1.84 -1.83
N ALA A 14 -4.83 2.94 -1.74
CA ALA A 14 -4.28 4.26 -1.46
C ALA A 14 -3.61 4.31 -0.08
N LEU A 15 -4.31 3.86 0.97
CA LEU A 15 -3.74 3.80 2.31
C LEU A 15 -2.53 2.87 2.37
N ALA A 16 -2.63 1.67 1.80
CA ALA A 16 -1.53 0.70 1.84
C ALA A 16 -0.26 1.21 1.13
N LEU A 17 -0.40 1.98 0.04
CA LEU A 17 0.73 2.62 -0.64
C LEU A 17 1.30 3.79 0.16
N GLU A 18 0.44 4.62 0.78
CA GLU A 18 0.89 5.71 1.65
C GLU A 18 1.65 5.18 2.86
N ASP A 19 1.18 4.10 3.48
CA ASP A 19 1.86 3.48 4.63
C ASP A 19 3.17 2.81 4.22
N ALA A 20 3.20 2.11 3.08
CA ALA A 20 4.46 1.59 2.54
C ALA A 20 5.48 2.70 2.22
N ALA A 21 5.02 3.87 1.76
CA ALA A 21 5.89 5.02 1.56
C ALA A 21 6.44 5.56 2.89
N ARG A 22 5.59 5.69 3.92
CA ARG A 22 5.99 6.14 5.27
C ARG A 22 6.99 5.19 5.92
N ASP A 23 6.81 3.87 5.76
CA ASP A 23 7.72 2.87 6.30
C ASP A 23 9.11 2.97 5.66
N LEU A 24 9.17 3.12 4.33
CA LEU A 24 10.44 3.29 3.61
C LEU A 24 11.15 4.60 4.02
N ASP A 25 10.41 5.68 4.22
CA ASP A 25 10.93 7.00 4.60
C ASP A 25 11.44 7.04 6.06
N ARG A 26 10.83 6.23 6.95
CA ARG A 26 11.14 6.21 8.39
C ARG A 26 12.11 5.11 8.80
N ALA A 27 12.44 4.17 7.91
CA ALA A 27 13.35 3.08 8.22
C ALA A 27 14.73 3.62 8.63
N ALA A 28 15.10 3.39 9.90
CA ALA A 28 16.31 3.94 10.50
C ALA A 28 17.49 2.95 10.49
N ASP A 29 17.22 1.68 10.23
CA ASP A 29 18.20 0.60 10.22
C ASP A 29 17.91 -0.45 9.15
N ALA A 30 18.87 -1.34 8.90
CA ALA A 30 18.73 -2.36 7.85
C ALA A 30 17.55 -3.33 8.09
N PRO A 31 17.28 -3.85 9.30
CA PRO A 31 16.10 -4.68 9.55
C PRO A 31 14.77 -3.99 9.24
N THR A 32 14.58 -2.76 9.72
CA THR A 32 13.36 -1.98 9.46
C THR A 32 13.21 -1.66 7.98
N PHE A 33 14.30 -1.33 7.29
CA PHE A 33 14.30 -1.08 5.85
C PHE A 33 13.94 -2.33 5.03
N LEU A 34 14.49 -3.49 5.36
CA LEU A 34 14.16 -4.74 4.68
C LEU A 34 12.69 -5.14 4.90
N GLY A 35 12.16 -4.91 6.10
CA GLY A 35 10.73 -5.10 6.40
C GLY A 35 9.84 -4.18 5.56
N ALA A 36 10.18 -2.89 5.50
CA ALA A 36 9.47 -1.90 4.69
C ALA A 36 9.49 -2.25 3.19
N LEU A 37 10.63 -2.72 2.67
CA LEU A 37 10.75 -3.21 1.29
C LEU A 37 9.83 -4.41 1.04
N GLU A 38 9.85 -5.42 1.90
CA GLU A 38 9.01 -6.61 1.72
C GLU A 38 7.51 -6.26 1.76
N ARG A 39 7.11 -5.39 2.69
CA ARG A 39 5.74 -4.88 2.76
C ARG A 39 5.36 -4.13 1.48
N ASN A 40 6.20 -3.19 1.03
CA ASN A 40 6.00 -2.47 -0.22
C ASN A 40 5.83 -3.43 -1.40
N ARG A 41 6.66 -4.49 -1.47
CA ARG A 41 6.59 -5.53 -2.49
C ARG A 41 5.23 -6.23 -2.51
N ARG A 42 4.69 -6.57 -1.34
CA ARG A 42 3.37 -7.21 -1.23
C ARG A 42 2.26 -6.27 -1.68
N VAL A 43 2.28 -5.01 -1.23
CA VAL A 43 1.31 -3.98 -1.66
C VAL A 43 1.31 -3.84 -3.18
N TRP A 44 2.48 -3.69 -3.81
CA TRP A 44 2.59 -3.55 -5.27
C TRP A 44 2.11 -4.77 -6.05
N ARG A 45 2.35 -5.97 -5.52
CA ARG A 45 1.83 -7.21 -6.11
C ARG A 45 0.29 -7.23 -6.07
N SER A 46 -0.29 -6.99 -4.89
CA SER A 46 -1.74 -7.06 -4.70
C SER A 46 -2.46 -5.99 -5.51
N ILE A 47 -1.98 -4.74 -5.46
CA ILE A 47 -2.61 -3.64 -6.20
C ILE A 47 -2.42 -3.76 -7.71
N GLY A 48 -1.30 -4.33 -8.17
CA GLY A 48 -1.08 -4.62 -9.58
C GLY A 48 -2.06 -5.67 -10.11
N HIS A 49 -2.39 -6.68 -9.28
CA HIS A 49 -3.41 -7.67 -9.62
C HIS A 49 -4.80 -7.04 -9.66
N LEU A 50 -5.18 -6.28 -8.63
CA LEU A 50 -6.46 -5.55 -8.56
C LEU A 50 -6.64 -4.61 -9.75
N ALA A 51 -5.60 -3.84 -10.11
CA ALA A 51 -5.65 -2.93 -11.24
C ALA A 51 -5.91 -3.67 -12.56
N ALA A 52 -5.30 -4.83 -12.78
CA ALA A 52 -5.55 -5.66 -13.96
C ALA A 52 -6.98 -6.21 -13.98
N MET A 53 -7.46 -6.77 -12.87
CA MET A 53 -8.82 -7.34 -12.79
C MET A 53 -9.92 -6.29 -12.93
N ARG A 54 -9.70 -5.09 -12.37
CA ARG A 54 -10.68 -3.99 -12.36
C ARG A 54 -10.50 -3.00 -13.52
N SER A 55 -9.55 -3.27 -14.43
CA SER A 55 -9.19 -2.38 -15.55
C SER A 55 -8.85 -0.95 -15.11
N TRP A 56 -8.20 -0.79 -13.95
CA TRP A 56 -7.74 0.51 -13.49
C TRP A 56 -6.63 1.05 -14.38
N GLN A 57 -6.65 2.35 -14.64
CA GLN A 57 -5.58 3.01 -15.40
C GLN A 57 -4.32 3.21 -14.56
N VAL A 58 -4.48 3.32 -13.24
CA VAL A 58 -3.43 3.52 -12.26
C VAL A 58 -3.62 2.54 -11.09
N PRO A 59 -2.56 1.86 -10.63
CA PRO A 59 -1.23 1.80 -11.23
C PRO A 59 -1.23 1.04 -12.57
N ASN A 60 -0.39 1.49 -13.51
CA ASN A 60 -0.19 0.77 -14.78
C ASN A 60 0.94 -0.27 -14.68
N ARG A 61 1.05 -1.15 -15.68
CA ARG A 61 2.05 -2.23 -15.72
C ARG A 61 3.50 -1.76 -15.57
N ARG A 62 3.84 -0.55 -16.06
CA ARG A 62 5.22 -0.02 -15.95
C ARG A 62 5.53 0.39 -14.52
N MET A 63 4.59 1.04 -13.82
CA MET A 63 4.72 1.41 -12.41
C MET A 63 4.90 0.15 -11.54
N VAL A 64 4.05 -0.86 -11.74
CA VAL A 64 4.15 -2.15 -11.03
C VAL A 64 5.51 -2.80 -11.29
N ALA A 65 5.95 -2.88 -12.55
CA ALA A 65 7.24 -3.48 -12.90
C ALA A 65 8.43 -2.74 -12.28
N TYR A 66 8.39 -1.39 -12.27
CA TYR A 66 9.41 -0.57 -11.63
C TYR A 66 9.48 -0.84 -10.13
N ALA A 67 8.34 -0.75 -9.43
CA ALA A 67 8.30 -0.93 -7.98
C ALA A 67 8.77 -2.33 -7.55
N MET A 68 8.33 -3.37 -8.27
CA MET A 68 8.76 -4.75 -8.01
C MET A 68 10.27 -4.92 -8.26
N LYS A 69 10.81 -4.37 -9.35
CA LYS A 69 12.23 -4.44 -9.67
C LYS A 69 13.07 -3.72 -8.60
N THR A 70 12.74 -2.47 -8.29
CA THR A 70 13.48 -1.66 -7.33
C THR A 70 13.49 -2.31 -5.96
N THR A 71 12.34 -2.83 -5.51
CA THR A 71 12.22 -3.52 -4.23
C THR A 71 13.11 -4.77 -4.18
N CYS A 72 13.06 -5.63 -5.21
CA CYS A 72 13.92 -6.83 -5.28
C CYS A 72 15.42 -6.50 -5.31
N GLN A 73 15.81 -5.44 -6.01
CA GLN A 73 17.22 -5.03 -6.07
C GLN A 73 17.71 -4.50 -4.71
N ALA A 74 16.88 -3.70 -4.04
CA ALA A 74 17.20 -3.10 -2.77
C ALA A 74 17.36 -4.13 -1.64
N SER A 75 16.56 -5.20 -1.63
CA SER A 75 16.67 -6.28 -0.65
C SER A 75 17.96 -7.10 -0.75
N GLY A 76 18.61 -7.15 -1.93
CA GLY A 76 19.76 -8.04 -2.16
C GLY A 76 21.13 -7.35 -2.17
N ARG A 77 21.22 -6.08 -2.57
CA ARG A 77 22.51 -5.38 -2.75
C ARG A 77 22.59 -4.01 -2.05
N GLY A 78 21.57 -3.64 -1.27
CA GLY A 78 21.35 -2.26 -0.89
C GLY A 78 20.78 -1.47 -2.06
N GLY A 79 19.64 -0.81 -1.86
CA GLY A 79 19.06 0.06 -2.88
C GLY A 79 19.94 1.28 -3.08
N ARG A 80 20.02 1.81 -4.31
CA ARG A 80 20.58 3.15 -4.47
C ARG A 80 19.57 4.16 -3.93
N ASP A 81 20.01 5.09 -3.09
CA ASP A 81 19.14 6.05 -2.40
C ASP A 81 18.22 6.81 -3.37
N ASP A 82 18.73 7.18 -4.56
CA ASP A 82 17.95 7.82 -5.64
C ASP A 82 16.77 6.97 -6.11
N GLN A 83 16.95 5.64 -6.18
CA GLN A 83 15.89 4.72 -6.57
C GLN A 83 14.85 4.51 -5.47
N ILE A 84 15.28 4.56 -4.21
CA ILE A 84 14.38 4.44 -3.06
C ILE A 84 13.53 5.70 -2.91
N LEU A 85 14.13 6.89 -3.05
CA LEU A 85 13.39 8.15 -3.07
C LEU A 85 12.36 8.17 -4.21
N ALA A 86 12.76 7.76 -5.42
CA ALA A 86 11.83 7.65 -6.54
C ALA A 86 10.70 6.62 -6.29
N LEU A 87 10.98 5.52 -5.59
CA LEU A 87 9.97 4.52 -5.21
C LEU A 87 8.96 5.11 -4.20
N ILE A 88 9.43 5.86 -3.20
CA ILE A 88 8.59 6.57 -2.23
C ILE A 88 7.68 7.57 -2.95
N ASP A 89 8.22 8.35 -3.88
CA ASP A 89 7.44 9.32 -4.65
C ASP A 89 6.37 8.65 -5.52
N ILE A 90 6.70 7.53 -6.17
CA ILE A 90 5.74 6.75 -6.97
C ILE A 90 4.63 6.19 -6.08
N ASN A 91 4.95 5.68 -4.88
CA ASN A 91 3.94 5.22 -3.94
C ASN A 91 2.95 6.34 -3.59
N ARG A 92 3.46 7.51 -3.21
CA ARG A 92 2.64 8.69 -2.87
C ARG A 92 1.81 9.16 -4.06
N GLN A 93 2.38 9.16 -5.26
CA GLN A 93 1.66 9.53 -6.48
C GLN A 93 0.49 8.58 -6.79
N VAL A 94 0.73 7.26 -6.71
CA VAL A 94 -0.32 6.26 -6.98
C VAL A 94 -1.36 6.26 -5.86
N SER A 95 -0.95 6.47 -4.62
CA SER A 95 -1.87 6.67 -3.49
C SER A 95 -2.82 7.84 -3.74
N ALA A 96 -2.29 9.01 -4.06
CA ALA A 96 -3.10 10.19 -4.36
C ALA A 96 -4.05 9.99 -5.55
N ALA A 97 -3.60 9.28 -6.59
CA ALA A 97 -4.44 8.96 -7.74
C ALA A 97 -5.61 8.03 -7.38
N LEU A 98 -5.37 7.02 -6.54
CA LEU A 98 -6.40 6.07 -6.08
C LEU A 98 -7.36 6.67 -5.03
N ALA A 99 -6.91 7.67 -4.28
CA ALA A 99 -7.77 8.43 -3.39
C ALA A 99 -8.76 9.33 -4.14
N GLU A 100 -8.59 9.51 -5.46
CA GLU A 100 -9.46 10.33 -6.33
C GLU A 100 -9.69 11.75 -5.78
N GLY A 101 -8.65 12.35 -5.17
CA GLY A 101 -8.72 13.70 -4.58
C GLY A 101 -9.27 13.75 -3.15
N SER A 102 -9.67 12.61 -2.57
CA SER A 102 -10.00 12.53 -1.15
C SER A 102 -8.76 12.72 -0.28
N ASP A 103 -8.94 13.32 0.90
CA ASP A 103 -7.88 13.44 1.90
C ASP A 103 -7.50 12.07 2.47
N ILE A 104 -6.22 11.72 2.37
CA ILE A 104 -5.70 10.43 2.81
C ILE A 104 -5.88 10.22 4.33
N GLU A 105 -5.82 11.30 5.12
CA GLU A 105 -6.02 11.21 6.57
C GLU A 105 -7.50 11.04 6.94
N ALA A 106 -8.41 11.57 6.13
CA ALA A 106 -9.84 11.28 6.26
C ALA A 106 -10.15 9.82 5.90
N ILE A 107 -9.55 9.29 4.83
CA ILE A 107 -9.67 7.87 4.47
C ILE A 107 -9.10 6.99 5.61
N ARG A 108 -7.94 7.36 6.16
CA ARG A 108 -7.30 6.65 7.29
C ARG A 108 -8.17 6.64 8.53
N SER A 109 -8.73 7.79 8.91
CA SER A 109 -9.62 7.90 10.07
C SER A 109 -10.85 7.00 9.91
N ARG A 110 -11.41 6.95 8.69
CA ARG A 110 -12.53 6.04 8.39
C ARG A 110 -12.10 4.57 8.41
N ALA A 111 -10.94 4.24 7.87
CA ALA A 111 -10.39 2.89 7.90
C ALA A 111 -10.20 2.40 9.34
N HIS A 112 -9.63 3.25 10.21
CA HIS A 112 -9.47 2.95 11.63
C HIS A 112 -10.80 2.70 12.33
N ALA A 113 -11.81 3.54 12.07
CA ALA A 113 -13.14 3.35 12.64
C ALA A 113 -13.78 2.02 12.20
N ILE A 114 -13.61 1.63 10.93
CA ILE A 114 -14.09 0.35 10.40
C ILE A 114 -13.34 -0.83 11.03
N TRP A 115 -12.03 -0.72 11.18
CA TRP A 115 -11.19 -1.75 11.77
C TRP A 115 -11.53 -1.99 13.25
N GLU A 116 -11.73 -0.92 14.03
CA GLU A 116 -12.18 -1.01 15.43
C GLU A 116 -13.60 -1.59 15.54
N ASP A 117 -14.56 -1.14 14.72
CA ASP A 117 -15.94 -1.64 14.72
C ASP A 117 -16.00 -3.16 14.40
N ARG A 118 -15.07 -3.64 13.57
CA ARG A 118 -14.93 -5.07 13.24
C ARG A 118 -14.17 -5.88 14.29
N GLY A 119 -13.79 -5.27 15.42
CA GLY A 119 -13.06 -5.95 16.48
C GLY A 119 -11.59 -6.23 16.12
N ARG A 120 -10.98 -5.37 15.30
CA ARG A 120 -9.57 -5.46 14.89
C ARG A 120 -9.23 -6.76 14.17
N PRO A 121 -9.86 -7.01 13.01
CA PRO A 121 -9.60 -8.21 12.23
C PRO A 121 -8.12 -8.28 11.85
N PHE A 122 -7.56 -9.49 11.84
CA PHE A 122 -6.15 -9.78 11.56
C PHE A 122 -5.13 -9.22 12.57
N GLY A 123 -5.60 -8.87 13.78
CA GLY A 123 -4.73 -8.49 14.91
C GLY A 123 -4.73 -6.99 15.18
N ASN A 124 -3.70 -6.51 15.88
CA ASN A 124 -3.63 -5.11 16.36
C ASN A 124 -3.08 -4.12 15.34
N ASP A 125 -2.79 -4.56 14.11
CA ASP A 125 -2.18 -3.72 13.09
C ASP A 125 -3.13 -3.50 11.91
N MET A 126 -3.68 -2.28 11.81
CA MET A 126 -4.58 -1.87 10.72
C MET A 126 -3.91 -2.03 9.35
N ASP A 127 -2.60 -1.82 9.31
CA ASP A 127 -1.78 -1.89 8.11
C ASP A 127 -1.70 -3.31 7.54
N HIS A 128 -1.65 -4.31 8.43
CA HIS A 128 -1.76 -5.71 8.07
C HIS A 128 -3.16 -6.01 7.54
N TRP A 129 -4.22 -5.53 8.20
CA TRP A 129 -5.59 -5.69 7.73
C TRP A 129 -5.81 -5.13 6.30
N LEU A 130 -5.30 -3.94 5.99
CA LEU A 130 -5.43 -3.35 4.65
C LEU A 130 -4.80 -4.23 3.57
N LEU A 131 -3.64 -4.83 3.85
CA LEU A 131 -2.96 -5.71 2.92
C LEU A 131 -3.74 -7.01 2.69
N GLU A 132 -4.25 -7.63 3.76
CA GLU A 132 -5.05 -8.85 3.66
C GLU A 132 -6.38 -8.60 2.95
N GLU A 133 -7.05 -7.46 3.18
CA GLU A 133 -8.27 -7.10 2.43
C GLU A 133 -8.02 -7.00 0.92
N MET A 134 -6.86 -6.46 0.50
CA MET A 134 -6.48 -6.44 -0.92
C MET A 134 -6.19 -7.84 -1.46
N GLU A 135 -5.48 -8.68 -0.69
CA GLU A 135 -5.13 -10.05 -1.09
C GLU A 135 -6.38 -10.93 -1.24
N VAL A 136 -7.33 -10.87 -0.29
CA VAL A 136 -8.61 -11.57 -0.34
C VAL A 136 -9.50 -11.07 -1.49
N SER A 137 -9.50 -9.76 -1.75
CA SER A 137 -10.30 -9.19 -2.85
C SER A 137 -9.68 -9.44 -4.23
N GLY A 138 -8.44 -9.91 -4.25
CA GLY A 138 -7.66 -10.20 -5.44
C GLY A 138 -7.57 -11.68 -5.81
N THR A 139 -8.23 -12.59 -5.09
CA THR A 139 -8.38 -14.01 -5.48
C THR A 139 -9.59 -14.21 -6.38
#